data_AF-X0VW90-F1
#
_entry.id   AF-X0VW90-F1
#
_cell.length_a   1.000
_cell.length_b   1.000
_cell.length_c   1.000
_cell.angle_alpha   90.00
_cell.angle_beta   90.00
_cell.angle_gamma   90.00
#
_symmetry.space_group_name_H-M   'P 1'
#
loop_
_entity.id
_entity.type
_entity.pdbx_description
1 polymer ?
#
loop_
_entity_poly.entity_id
_entity_poly.type
_entity_poly.pdbx_seq_one_letter_code
_entity_poly.pdbx_strand_id
1 'polypeptide(L)' 'MGLDVELEHGLIDHHINVTDDDPIMTGEIALAHLNEFPDYYTRLEKMEKEAEGR' A
#
# COMPACT_ATOMS: atom_id res chain seq x y z
N MET A 1 2.24 8.09 -3.07
CA MET A 1 2.23 6.68 -3.49
C MET A 1 2.12 5.81 -2.26
N GLY A 2 3.17 5.60 -1.45
CA GLY A 2 3.09 4.58 -0.39
C GLY A 2 1.94 4.73 0.61
N LEU A 3 1.88 5.83 1.36
CA LEU A 3 0.83 6.03 2.37
C LEU A 3 -0.60 5.94 1.79
N ASP A 4 -0.82 6.51 0.61
CA ASP A 4 -2.14 6.51 -0.05
C ASP A 4 -2.58 5.09 -0.44
N VAL A 5 -1.63 4.27 -0.92
CA VAL A 5 -1.88 2.87 -1.31
C VAL A 5 -2.23 2.02 -0.10
N GLU A 6 -1.49 2.16 1.01
CA GLU A 6 -1.77 1.38 2.22
C GLU A 6 -3.12 1.77 2.86
N LEU A 7 -3.47 3.06 2.84
CA LEU A 7 -4.77 3.54 3.33
C LEU A 7 -5.95 2.99 2.50
N GLU A 8 -5.77 2.84 1.18
CA GLU A 8 -6.83 2.37 0.28
C GLU A 8 -7.40 1.01 0.72
N HIS A 9 -6.56 0.10 1.22
CA HIS A 9 -7.00 -1.22 1.68
C HIS A 9 -8.08 -1.14 2.77
N GLY A 10 -7.85 -0.34 3.81
CA GLY A 10 -8.80 -0.16 4.92
C GLY A 10 -10.06 0.60 4.51
N LEU A 11 -9.93 1.57 3.60
CA LEU A 11 -11.04 2.36 3.07
C LEU A 11 -11.95 1.57 2.12
N ILE A 12 -11.40 0.60 1.39
CA ILE A 12 -12.16 -0.29 0.50
C ILE A 12 -12.81 -1.43 1.27
N ASP A 13 -12.07 -2.06 2.19
CA ASP A 13 -12.55 -3.19 2.98
C ASP A 13 -12.18 -3.03 4.47
N HIS A 14 -13.19 -2.70 5.26
CA HIS A 14 -13.05 -2.53 6.71
C HIS A 14 -12.58 -3.80 7.43
N HIS A 15 -12.74 -5.00 6.86
CA HIS A 15 -12.25 -6.23 7.47
C HIS A 15 -10.73 -6.33 7.49
N ILE A 16 -10.05 -5.60 6.60
CA ILE A 16 -8.59 -5.55 6.51
C ILE A 16 -8.03 -4.18 6.92
N ASN A 17 -8.86 -3.30 7.49
CA ASN A 17 -8.41 -2.06 8.10
C ASN A 17 -7.69 -2.36 9.43
N VAL A 18 -6.42 -2.73 9.34
CA VAL A 18 -5.60 -3.15 10.49
C VAL A 18 -4.99 -1.98 11.26
N THR A 19 -5.05 -0.76 10.72
CA THR A 19 -4.50 0.46 11.32
C THR A 19 -5.57 1.44 11.80
N ASP A 20 -6.85 1.16 11.57
CA ASP A 20 -7.98 2.05 11.83
C ASP A 20 -7.82 3.42 11.14
N ASP A 21 -7.34 3.40 9.89
CA ASP A 21 -7.00 4.58 9.09
C ASP A 21 -5.99 5.54 9.74
N ASP A 22 -5.27 5.14 10.79
CA ASP A 22 -4.28 5.99 11.43
C ASP A 22 -3.10 6.25 10.47
N PRO A 23 -2.81 7.52 10.13
CA PRO A 23 -1.83 7.84 9.09
C PRO A 23 -0.38 7.58 9.52
N ILE A 24 -0.10 7.52 10.84
CA ILE A 24 1.25 7.23 11.33
C ILE A 24 1.50 5.74 11.27
N MET A 25 0.60 4.93 11.83
CA MET A 25 0.69 3.47 11.78
C MET A 25 0.72 2.96 10.34
N THR A 26 -0.12 3.52 9.47
CA THR A 26 -0.16 3.17 8.05
C THR A 26 1.11 3.60 7.32
N GLY A 27 1.68 4.76 7.69
CA GLY A 27 2.96 5.23 7.17
C GLY A 27 4.15 4.34 7.54
N GLU A 28 4.13 3.68 8.69
CA GLU A 28 5.17 2.73 9.10
C GLU A 28 5.21 1.48 8.20
N ILE A 29 4.04 1.01 7.73
CA ILE A 29 3.94 -0.07 6.74
C ILE A 29 4.57 0.37 5.42
N ALA A 30 4.21 1.56 4.94
CA ALA A 30 4.79 2.10 3.71
C ALA A 30 6.30 2.31 3.81
N LEU A 31 6.79 2.75 4.98
CA LEU A 31 8.21 2.89 5.25
C LEU A 31 8.93 1.54 5.27
N ALA A 32 8.31 0.49 5.83
CA ALA A 32 8.87 -0.86 5.83
C ALA A 32 9.10 -1.34 4.39
N HIS A 33 8.13 -1.16 3.50
CA HIS A 33 8.26 -1.52 2.08
C HIS A 33 9.38 -0.76 1.36
N LEU A 34 9.51 0.55 1.61
CA LEU A 34 10.61 1.35 1.05
C LEU A 34 11.99 0.94 1.59
N ASN A 35 12.06 0.47 2.84
CA ASN A 35 13.30 -0.05 3.42
C ASN A 35 13.69 -1.42 2.86
N GLU A 36 12.71 -2.27 2.51
CA GLU A 36 12.97 -3.54 1.84
C GLU A 36 13.43 -3.31 0.39
N PHE A 37 12.71 -2.45 -0.35
CA PHE A 37 13.03 -2.09 -1.72
C PHE A 37 12.73 -0.59 -1.96
N PRO A 38 13.74 0.23 -2.30
CA PRO A 38 13.52 1.65 -2.59
C PRO A 38 12.53 1.92 -3.74
N ASP A 39 12.31 0.93 -4.61
CA ASP A 39 11.42 0.97 -5.76
C ASP A 39 10.14 0.14 -5.59
N TYR A 40 9.78 -0.26 -4.37
CA TYR A 40 8.64 -1.15 -4.07
C TYR A 40 7.36 -0.75 -4.80
N TYR A 41 6.90 0.48 -4.62
CA TYR A 41 5.63 0.94 -5.21
C TYR A 41 5.68 1.06 -6.74
N THR A 42 6.85 1.27 -7.32
CA THR A 42 7.02 1.22 -8.79
C THR A 42 6.84 -0.22 -9.31
N ARG A 43 7.30 -1.22 -8.55
CA ARG A 43 7.11 -2.64 -8.90
C ARG A 43 5.66 -3.06 -8.72
N LEU A 44 5.02 -2.63 -7.63
CA LEU A 44 3.61 -2.88 -7.35
C LEU A 44 2.73 -2.35 -8.50
N GLU A 45 2.88 -1.07 -8.85
CA GLU A 45 2.12 -0.43 -9.94
C GLU A 45 2.27 -1.21 -11.27
N LYS A 46 3.48 -1.70 -11.56
CA LYS A 46 3.72 -2.52 -12.76
C LYS A 46 2.97 -3.84 -12.70
N MET A 47 3.00 -4.55 -11.56
CA MET A 47 2.30 -5.82 -11.38
C MET A 47 0.78 -5.65 -11.47
N GLU A 48 0.22 -4.59 -10.90
CA GLU A 48 -1.21 -4.30 -10.95
C GLU A 48 -1.67 -4.01 -12.38
N LYS A 49 -0.95 -3.18 -13.12
CA LYS A 49 -1.22 -2.93 -14.55
C LYS A 49 -1.21 -4.20 -15.40
N GLU A 50 -0.28 -5.12 -15.12
CA GLU A 50 -0.23 -6.42 -15.80
C GLU A 50 -1.42 -7.33 -15.44
N ALA A 51 -1.98 -7.19 -14.23
CA ALA A 51 -3.14 -7.94 -13.77
C ALA A 51 -4.47 -7.36 -14.29
N GLU A 52 -4.62 -6.03 -14.32
CA GLU A 52 -5.79 -5.32 -14.88
C GLU A 52 -5.91 -5.48 -16.39
N GLY A 53 -4.79 -5.70 -17.09
CA GLY A 53 -4.74 -5.89 -18.55
C GLY A 53 -5.16 -7.28 -19.05
N ARG A 54 -5.82 -8.10 -18.22
CA ARG A 54 -6.35 -9.44 -18.54
C ARG A 54 -7.83 -9.55 -18.21
#